data_AF-A0AAD9ZKY7-F1
#
_entry.id   AF-A0AAD9ZKY7-F1
#
_cell.length_a   1.000
_cell.length_b   1.000
_cell.length_c   1.000
_cell.angle_alpha   90.00
_cell.angle_beta   90.00
_cell.angle_gamma   90.00
#
_symmetry.space_group_name_H-M   'P 1'
#
loop_
_entity.id
_entity.type
_entity.pdbx_description
1 polymer ?
#
loop_
_entity_poly.entity_id
_entity_poly.type
_entity_poly.pdbx_seq_one_letter_code
_entity_poly.pdbx_strand_id
1 'polypeptide(L)'
;MEDAVAVVKSPSMPVREDIWSEEATATLIEAWGERYLNANRGNIRQHHWQELADAVNNRHALNRTDIQCKNRIDTVKKKYKVEKARVSKSESEEAYVSTWPFFQTMDGLFGSKITTRSKKRQVRAAAEETEAPSVRKRKRKEEKYREVATAIERLGEIYERVERKKQIGIIELEKQRMKFMQELECLRMKMLVESEIQIQKMRRAAAAADSSP
;
A
#
# COMPACT_ATOMS: atom_id res chain seq x y z
N MET A 1 -17.81 49.74 50.22
CA MET A 1 -17.44 48.38 50.68
C MET A 1 -18.55 47.48 50.17
N GLU A 2 -18.68 47.31 48.86
CA GLU A 2 -17.76 46.56 47.99
C GLU A 2 -17.37 45.22 48.63
N ASP A 3 -17.97 44.13 48.14
CA ASP A 3 -17.18 42.96 47.75
C ASP A 3 -17.98 42.15 46.73
N ALA A 4 -17.53 42.25 45.48
CA ALA A 4 -18.01 41.48 44.36
C ALA A 4 -17.40 40.07 44.42
N VAL A 5 -18.27 39.06 44.38
CA VAL A 5 -17.85 37.66 44.25
C VAL A 5 -17.18 37.49 42.88
N ALA A 6 -15.85 37.39 42.89
CA ALA A 6 -15.07 37.08 41.70
C ALA A 6 -15.44 35.67 41.20
N VAL A 7 -16.27 35.62 40.15
CA VAL A 7 -16.40 34.43 39.31
C VAL A 7 -15.06 34.25 38.62
N VAL A 8 -14.21 33.39 39.18
CA VAL A 8 -12.98 32.92 38.53
C VAL A 8 -13.40 32.16 37.28
N LYS A 9 -13.41 32.88 36.15
CA LYS A 9 -13.54 32.30 34.82
C LYS A 9 -12.38 31.33 34.67
N SER A 10 -12.69 30.04 34.62
CA SER A 10 -11.74 28.97 34.35
C SER A 10 -10.88 29.40 33.16
N PRO A 11 -9.53 29.28 33.20
CA PRO A 11 -8.71 29.64 32.06
C PRO A 11 -9.16 28.74 30.90
N SER A 12 -9.81 29.33 29.89
CA SER A 12 -10.05 28.63 28.64
C SER A 12 -8.67 28.17 28.16
N MET A 13 -8.49 26.86 28.03
CA MET A 13 -7.34 26.26 27.37
C MET A 13 -6.97 27.14 26.18
N PRO A 14 -5.68 27.53 26.03
CA PRO A 14 -5.28 28.33 24.88
C PRO A 14 -5.80 27.60 23.67
N VAL A 15 -6.70 28.26 22.93
CA VAL A 15 -7.10 27.84 21.59
C VAL A 15 -5.79 27.85 20.85
N ARG A 16 -5.10 26.71 20.83
CA ARG A 16 -4.00 26.50 19.90
C ARG A 16 -4.68 26.62 18.57
N GLU A 17 -4.58 27.81 17.99
CA GLU A 17 -4.80 28.03 16.57
C GLU A 17 -4.16 26.84 15.89
N ASP A 18 -5.02 26.03 15.27
CA ASP A 18 -4.65 24.73 14.76
C ASP A 18 -3.40 24.95 13.90
N ILE A 19 -2.30 24.31 14.29
CA ILE A 19 -0.99 24.44 13.65
C ILE A 19 -1.10 24.19 12.12
N TRP A 20 -2.21 23.57 11.73
CA TRP A 20 -2.77 23.50 10.40
C TRP A 20 -3.79 24.62 10.15
N SER A 21 -3.41 25.61 9.34
CA SER A 21 -4.38 26.55 8.80
C SER A 21 -5.46 25.82 8.00
N GLU A 22 -6.61 26.48 7.85
CA GLU A 22 -7.71 25.96 7.04
C GLU A 22 -7.24 25.69 5.60
N GLU A 23 -6.50 26.63 5.01
CA GLU A 23 -5.95 26.52 3.66
C GLU A 23 -4.91 25.40 3.51
N ALA A 24 -4.04 25.20 4.52
CA ALA A 24 -3.09 24.10 4.53
C ALA A 24 -3.81 22.74 4.63
N THR A 25 -4.90 22.68 5.41
CA THR A 25 -5.74 21.49 5.49
C THR A 25 -6.48 21.24 4.18
N ALA A 26 -6.99 22.28 3.51
CA ALA A 26 -7.64 22.19 2.21
C ALA A 26 -6.69 21.63 1.14
N THR A 27 -5.49 22.21 1.04
CA THR A 27 -4.43 21.76 0.12
C THR A 27 -4.06 20.30 0.37
N LEU A 28 -3.91 19.92 1.65
CA LEU A 28 -3.62 18.55 2.02
C LEU A 28 -4.75 17.60 1.58
N ILE A 29 -6.02 17.97 1.78
CA ILE A 29 -7.18 17.15 1.38
C ILE A 29 -7.26 17.02 -0.14
N GLU A 30 -7.01 18.09 -0.90
CA GLU A 30 -7.02 18.07 -2.37
C GLU A 30 -5.94 17.13 -2.91
N ALA A 31 -4.68 17.38 -2.54
CA ALA A 31 -3.55 16.57 -2.98
C ALA A 31 -3.68 15.09 -2.54
N TRP A 32 -4.15 14.87 -1.30
CA TRP A 32 -4.43 13.54 -0.78
C TRP A 32 -5.58 12.86 -1.53
N GLY A 33 -6.63 13.61 -1.84
CA GLY A 33 -7.84 13.13 -2.50
C GLY A 33 -7.58 12.55 -3.88
N GLU A 34 -6.81 13.24 -4.71
CA GLU A 34 -6.40 12.73 -6.04
C GLU A 34 -5.64 11.40 -5.92
N ARG A 35 -4.66 11.33 -5.01
CA ARG A 35 -3.86 10.12 -4.80
C ARG A 35 -4.67 8.98 -4.19
N TYR A 36 -5.62 9.31 -3.32
CA TYR A 36 -6.56 8.35 -2.73
C TYR A 36 -7.45 7.73 -3.80
N LEU A 37 -7.93 8.51 -4.76
CA LEU A 37 -8.69 8.00 -5.90
C LEU A 37 -7.84 7.15 -6.84
N ASN A 38 -6.61 7.58 -7.16
CA ASN A 38 -5.67 6.82 -7.99
C ASN A 38 -5.28 5.46 -7.36
N ALA A 39 -5.22 5.39 -6.03
CA ALA A 39 -5.03 4.15 -5.28
C ALA A 39 -6.32 3.30 -5.16
N ASN A 40 -7.36 3.61 -5.94
CA ASN A 40 -8.67 2.96 -5.91
C ASN A 40 -9.29 2.93 -4.50
N ARG A 41 -9.13 4.04 -3.75
CA ARG A 41 -9.51 4.20 -2.33
C ARG A 41 -8.76 3.31 -1.35
N GLY A 42 -7.62 2.78 -1.77
CA GLY A 42 -6.73 1.93 -0.98
C GLY A 42 -5.76 2.68 -0.08
N ASN A 43 -4.83 1.93 0.50
CA ASN A 43 -3.83 2.47 1.42
C ASN A 43 -2.71 3.20 0.66
N ILE A 44 -2.43 4.45 1.04
CA ILE A 44 -1.36 5.25 0.45
C ILE A 44 -0.01 4.79 1.03
N ARG A 45 0.95 4.50 0.14
CA ARG A 45 2.32 4.09 0.50
C ARG A 45 3.14 5.26 1.05
N GLN A 46 4.18 4.98 1.82
CA GLN A 46 5.06 5.99 2.46
C GLN A 46 5.58 7.04 1.47
N HIS A 47 6.10 6.63 0.30
CA HIS A 47 6.59 7.56 -0.72
C HIS A 47 5.56 8.63 -1.12
N HIS A 48 4.31 8.22 -1.34
CA HIS A 48 3.24 9.15 -1.70
C HIS A 48 2.90 10.10 -0.55
N TRP A 49 3.12 9.71 0.71
CA TRP A 49 2.94 10.62 1.85
C TRP A 49 4.02 11.71 1.90
N GLN A 50 5.26 11.39 1.49
CA GLN A 50 6.31 12.39 1.35
C GLN A 50 5.94 13.43 0.27
N GLU A 51 5.49 12.98 -0.90
CA GLU A 51 5.06 13.90 -1.97
C GLU A 51 3.88 14.81 -1.54
N LEU A 52 2.99 14.31 -0.68
CA LEU A 52 1.91 15.12 -0.10
C LEU A 52 2.43 16.17 0.87
N ALA A 53 3.41 15.80 1.71
CA ALA A 53 4.05 16.73 2.62
C ALA A 53 4.77 17.84 1.85
N ASP A 54 5.53 17.47 0.82
CA ASP A 54 6.24 18.42 -0.04
C ASP A 54 5.26 19.38 -0.74
N ALA A 55 4.13 18.89 -1.26
CA ALA A 55 3.12 19.73 -1.88
C ALA A 55 2.51 20.76 -0.93
N VAL A 56 2.23 20.36 0.32
CA VAL A 56 1.73 21.28 1.37
C VAL A 56 2.79 22.28 1.78
N ASN A 57 4.01 21.82 2.03
CA ASN A 57 5.13 22.65 2.47
C ASN A 57 5.47 23.72 1.42
N ASN A 58 5.50 23.36 0.14
CA ASN A 58 5.79 24.28 -0.96
C ASN A 58 4.73 25.38 -1.11
N ARG A 59 3.45 25.11 -0.81
CA ARG A 59 2.37 26.09 -0.94
C ARG A 59 2.21 26.99 0.28
N HIS A 60 2.50 26.47 1.47
CA HIS A 60 2.22 27.16 2.74
C HIS A 60 3.48 27.57 3.50
N ALA A 61 4.67 27.37 2.92
CA ALA A 61 5.97 27.58 3.56
C ALA A 61 6.07 26.92 4.94
N LEU A 62 5.54 25.69 5.05
CA LEU A 62 5.53 24.90 6.27
C LEU A 62 6.66 23.85 6.24
N ASN A 63 6.96 23.29 7.41
CA ASN A 63 7.89 22.17 7.58
C ASN A 63 7.17 20.96 8.16
N ARG A 64 6.14 20.47 7.45
CA ARG A 64 5.35 19.30 7.85
C ARG A 64 5.99 18.01 7.37
N THR A 65 5.96 16.99 8.21
CA THR A 65 6.42 15.64 7.84
C THR A 65 5.29 14.79 7.25
N ASP A 66 5.65 13.74 6.52
CA ASP A 66 4.74 12.72 5.99
C ASP A 66 3.81 12.15 7.08
N ILE A 67 4.35 11.89 8.28
CA ILE A 67 3.61 11.41 9.46
C ILE A 67 2.59 12.46 9.93
N GLN A 68 2.96 13.75 9.96
CA GLN A 68 2.05 14.82 10.38
C GLN A 68 0.89 14.99 9.39
N CYS A 69 1.17 14.94 8.08
CA CYS A 69 0.15 14.95 7.03
C CYS A 69 -0.82 13.78 7.17
N LYS A 70 -0.29 12.56 7.40
CA LYS A 70 -1.11 11.37 7.64
C LYS A 70 -2.03 11.52 8.85
N ASN A 71 -1.49 11.94 9.99
CA ASN A 71 -2.26 12.15 11.22
C ASN A 71 -3.36 13.22 11.04
N ARG A 72 -3.07 14.27 10.26
CA ARG A 72 -4.05 15.31 9.93
C ARG A 72 -5.19 14.73 9.09
N ILE A 73 -4.89 13.98 8.02
CA ILE A 73 -5.90 13.31 7.19
C ILE A 73 -6.74 12.34 8.02
N ASP A 74 -6.15 11.57 8.93
CA ASP A 74 -6.89 10.65 9.80
C ASP A 74 -7.85 11.38 10.72
N THR A 75 -7.45 12.54 11.22
CA THR A 75 -8.31 13.43 12.01
C THR A 75 -9.46 13.99 11.18
N VAL A 76 -9.18 14.48 9.98
CA VAL A 76 -10.20 14.99 9.03
C VAL A 76 -11.20 13.87 8.68
N LYS A 77 -10.73 12.66 8.37
CA LYS A 77 -11.60 11.49 8.11
C LYS A 77 -12.50 11.14 9.28
N LYS A 78 -11.97 11.18 10.52
CA LYS A 78 -12.78 10.94 11.73
C LYS A 78 -13.86 11.99 11.86
N LYS A 79 -13.52 13.28 11.71
CA LYS A 79 -14.47 14.39 11.75
C LYS A 79 -15.56 14.23 10.68
N TYR A 80 -15.18 13.87 9.45
CA TYR A 80 -16.12 13.58 8.37
C TYR A 80 -17.13 12.48 8.72
N LYS A 81 -16.70 11.37 9.34
CA LYS A 81 -17.63 10.29 9.74
C LYS A 81 -18.69 10.77 10.74
N VAL A 82 -18.29 11.58 11.72
CA VAL A 82 -19.20 12.17 12.70
C VAL A 82 -20.16 13.12 12.00
N GLU A 83 -19.64 14.00 11.16
CA GLU A 83 -20.41 15.01 10.45
C GLU A 83 -21.42 14.39 9.47
N LYS A 84 -21.01 13.34 8.74
CA LYS A 84 -21.87 12.57 7.84
C LYS A 84 -23.03 11.91 8.58
N ALA A 85 -22.80 11.42 9.80
CA ALA A 85 -23.86 10.86 10.63
C ALA A 85 -24.87 11.91 11.11
N ARG A 86 -24.47 13.19 11.24
CA ARG A 86 -25.39 14.30 11.55
C ARG A 86 -26.25 14.64 10.34
N VAL A 87 -25.63 14.79 9.17
CA VAL A 87 -26.32 15.08 7.90
C VAL A 87 -27.28 13.94 7.50
N SER A 88 -26.95 12.67 7.78
CA SER A 88 -27.84 11.54 7.48
C SER A 88 -29.01 11.35 8.45
N LYS A 89 -29.04 12.01 9.61
CA LYS A 89 -30.13 11.89 10.59
C LYS A 89 -31.23 12.95 10.42
N SER A 90 -30.94 14.04 9.71
CA SER A 90 -31.85 15.17 9.50
C SER A 90 -32.72 15.02 8.25
N GLU A 91 -33.00 13.79 7.81
CA GLU A 91 -33.76 13.53 6.57
C GLU A 91 -35.25 13.86 6.69
N SER A 92 -35.71 14.33 7.86
CA SER A 92 -37.07 14.85 8.10
C SER A 92 -37.07 16.38 8.31
N GLU A 93 -37.68 17.07 7.34
CA GLU A 93 -38.16 18.46 7.25
C GLU A 93 -37.22 19.67 7.41
N GLU A 94 -35.99 19.54 7.90
CA GLU A 94 -35.02 20.66 7.82
C GLU A 94 -33.63 20.12 7.46
N ALA A 95 -33.26 20.25 6.18
CA ALA A 95 -32.03 19.69 5.64
C ALA A 95 -30.82 20.35 6.31
N TYR A 96 -30.25 19.69 7.32
CA TYR A 96 -29.02 20.14 7.98
C TYR A 96 -27.89 20.15 6.96
N VAL A 97 -27.47 21.35 6.57
CA VAL A 97 -26.26 21.57 5.79
C VAL A 97 -25.09 21.65 6.78
N SER A 98 -24.11 20.76 6.63
CA SER A 98 -22.91 20.82 7.46
C SER A 98 -22.22 22.17 7.27
N THR A 99 -21.95 22.85 8.38
CA THR A 99 -21.19 24.11 8.41
C THR A 99 -19.68 23.88 8.34
N TRP A 100 -19.24 22.62 8.27
CA TRP A 100 -17.83 22.28 8.19
C TRP A 100 -17.31 22.41 6.75
N PRO A 101 -16.35 23.31 6.46
CA PRO A 101 -15.92 23.64 5.09
C PRO A 101 -15.42 22.45 4.27
N PHE A 102 -14.86 21.42 4.90
CA PHE A 102 -14.34 20.25 4.19
C PHE A 102 -15.37 19.14 3.95
N PHE A 103 -16.62 19.30 4.40
CA PHE A 103 -17.63 18.24 4.33
C PHE A 103 -17.91 17.84 2.88
N GLN A 104 -18.19 18.81 2.00
CA GLN A 104 -18.53 18.54 0.59
C GLN A 104 -17.36 17.91 -0.17
N THR A 105 -16.14 18.43 0.03
CA THR A 105 -14.91 17.90 -0.57
C THR A 105 -14.69 16.44 -0.16
N MET A 106 -14.83 16.14 1.13
CA MET A 106 -14.71 14.76 1.64
C MET A 106 -15.86 13.88 1.13
N ASP A 107 -17.10 14.37 1.10
CA ASP A 107 -18.24 13.61 0.59
C ASP A 107 -18.11 13.30 -0.90
N GLY A 108 -17.54 14.20 -1.72
CA GLY A 108 -17.20 13.90 -3.12
C GLY A 108 -16.19 12.75 -3.25
N LEU A 109 -15.17 12.73 -2.39
CA LEU A 109 -14.11 11.70 -2.38
C LEU A 109 -14.63 10.30 -1.96
N PHE A 110 -15.53 10.23 -0.99
CA PHE A 110 -16.07 8.95 -0.49
C PHE A 110 -17.41 8.55 -1.15
N GLY A 111 -18.22 9.52 -1.52
CA GLY A 111 -19.59 9.40 -2.04
C GLY A 111 -19.66 9.05 -3.52
N SER A 112 -18.60 9.31 -4.30
CA SER A 112 -18.48 8.85 -5.69
C SER A 112 -18.33 7.33 -5.75
N LYS A 113 -19.35 6.53 -5.42
CA LYS A 113 -19.37 5.13 -5.85
C LYS A 113 -19.23 5.19 -7.36
N ILE A 114 -18.12 4.69 -7.94
CA ILE A 114 -17.93 4.59 -9.39
C ILE A 114 -19.18 3.90 -9.97
N THR A 115 -20.08 4.69 -10.55
CA THR A 115 -21.40 4.26 -11.00
C THR A 115 -21.39 3.90 -12.48
N THR A 116 -20.28 3.39 -13.02
CA THR A 116 -20.38 2.56 -14.24
C THR A 116 -21.17 1.28 -13.96
N ARG A 117 -21.30 0.87 -12.68
CA ARG A 117 -22.20 -0.22 -12.24
C ARG A 117 -23.62 0.21 -11.87
N SER A 118 -23.91 1.50 -11.59
CA SER A 118 -25.27 1.88 -11.16
C SER A 118 -26.27 2.00 -12.29
N LYS A 119 -25.83 2.31 -13.52
CA LYS A 119 -26.70 2.15 -14.71
C LYS A 119 -27.11 0.68 -14.91
N LYS A 120 -26.19 -0.27 -14.68
CA LYS A 120 -26.47 -1.72 -14.76
C LYS A 120 -27.34 -2.24 -13.59
N ARG A 121 -27.25 -1.62 -12.40
CA ARG A 121 -28.09 -1.94 -11.24
C ARG A 121 -29.49 -1.37 -11.30
N GLN A 122 -29.70 -0.18 -11.89
CA GLN A 122 -31.05 0.37 -12.06
C GLN A 122 -31.87 -0.42 -13.08
N VAL A 123 -31.24 -0.88 -14.17
CA VAL A 123 -31.90 -1.77 -15.15
C VAL A 123 -32.21 -3.16 -14.55
N ARG A 124 -31.37 -3.66 -13.63
CA ARG A 124 -31.60 -4.96 -12.95
C ARG A 124 -32.60 -4.90 -11.80
N ALA A 125 -32.66 -3.81 -11.05
CA ALA A 125 -33.57 -3.67 -9.91
C ALA A 125 -35.04 -3.64 -10.34
N ALA A 126 -35.35 -3.02 -11.49
CA ALA A 126 -36.68 -3.06 -12.09
C ALA A 126 -37.10 -4.46 -12.57
N ALA A 127 -36.13 -5.33 -12.92
CA ALA A 127 -36.39 -6.72 -13.32
C ALA A 127 -36.46 -7.69 -12.12
N GLU A 128 -35.95 -7.30 -10.95
CA GLU A 128 -35.89 -8.16 -9.76
C GLU A 128 -37.14 -8.02 -8.89
N GLU A 129 -37.99 -7.01 -9.14
CA GLU A 129 -39.19 -6.72 -8.33
C GLU A 129 -40.28 -7.79 -8.45
N THR A 130 -40.23 -8.63 -9.50
CA THR A 130 -41.13 -9.77 -9.73
C THR A 130 -40.69 -11.07 -9.04
N GLU A 131 -39.44 -11.17 -8.56
CA GLU A 131 -38.91 -12.39 -7.93
C GLU A 131 -39.24 -12.46 -6.42
N ALA A 132 -39.63 -13.64 -5.94
CA ALA A 132 -39.95 -13.89 -4.54
C ALA A 132 -38.75 -13.56 -3.60
N PRO A 133 -38.98 -13.03 -2.38
CA PRO A 133 -37.92 -12.60 -1.45
C PRO A 133 -36.89 -13.68 -1.09
N SER A 134 -37.28 -14.96 -1.15
CA SER A 134 -36.39 -16.10 -0.90
C SER A 134 -35.33 -16.30 -2.00
N VAL A 135 -35.67 -16.00 -3.25
CA VAL A 135 -34.80 -16.12 -4.43
C VAL A 135 -33.75 -15.01 -4.41
N ARG A 136 -34.16 -13.77 -4.10
CA ARG A 136 -33.24 -12.61 -3.96
C ARG A 136 -32.18 -12.84 -2.89
N LYS A 137 -32.57 -13.40 -1.73
CA LYS A 137 -31.63 -13.71 -0.64
C LYS A 137 -30.58 -14.75 -1.05
N ARG A 138 -30.98 -15.78 -1.81
CA ARG A 138 -30.06 -16.81 -2.33
C ARG A 138 -29.08 -16.24 -3.35
N LYS A 139 -29.57 -15.48 -4.33
CA LYS A 139 -28.79 -14.84 -5.40
C LYS A 139 -27.75 -13.87 -4.84
N ARG A 140 -28.12 -13.09 -3.82
CA ARG A 140 -27.20 -12.20 -3.09
C ARG A 140 -26.13 -12.97 -2.31
N LYS A 141 -26.45 -14.15 -1.78
CA LYS A 141 -25.49 -15.00 -1.07
C LYS A 141 -24.48 -15.61 -2.06
N GLU A 142 -24.97 -16.07 -3.21
CA GLU A 142 -24.16 -16.62 -4.30
C GLU A 142 -23.21 -15.57 -4.89
N GLU A 143 -23.67 -14.33 -5.09
CA GLU A 143 -22.82 -13.23 -5.56
C GLU A 143 -21.68 -12.92 -4.57
N LYS A 144 -21.96 -12.95 -3.25
CA LYS A 144 -20.92 -12.80 -2.22
C LYS A 144 -19.89 -13.92 -2.26
N TYR A 145 -20.31 -15.17 -2.41
CA TYR A 145 -19.37 -16.29 -2.53
C TYR A 145 -18.59 -16.26 -3.85
N ARG A 146 -19.21 -15.79 -4.94
CA ARG A 146 -18.54 -15.59 -6.22
C ARG A 146 -17.41 -14.56 -6.10
N GLU A 147 -17.64 -13.45 -5.39
CA GLU A 147 -16.59 -12.46 -5.13
C GLU A 147 -15.42 -13.07 -4.34
N VAL A 148 -15.70 -13.90 -3.34
CA VAL A 148 -14.67 -14.61 -2.57
C VAL A 148 -13.89 -15.59 -3.46
N ALA A 149 -14.57 -16.38 -4.29
CA ALA A 149 -13.91 -17.31 -5.22
C ALA A 149 -12.97 -16.59 -6.19
N THR A 150 -13.41 -15.48 -6.78
CA THR A 150 -12.57 -14.66 -7.67
C THR A 150 -11.36 -14.06 -6.93
N ALA A 151 -11.51 -13.68 -5.66
CA ALA A 151 -10.39 -13.19 -4.87
C ALA A 151 -9.36 -14.30 -4.59
N ILE A 152 -9.81 -15.52 -4.30
CA ILE A 152 -8.95 -16.69 -4.08
C ILE A 152 -8.18 -17.06 -5.35
N GLU A 153 -8.84 -17.08 -6.51
CA GLU A 153 -8.19 -17.34 -7.81
C GLU A 153 -7.04 -16.36 -8.07
N ARG A 154 -7.30 -15.05 -7.92
CA ARG A 154 -6.29 -14.01 -8.10
C ARG A 154 -5.12 -14.16 -7.13
N LEU A 155 -5.40 -14.55 -5.88
CA LEU A 155 -4.35 -14.81 -4.89
C LEU A 155 -3.48 -15.99 -5.31
N GLY A 156 -4.09 -17.07 -5.83
CA GLY A 156 -3.39 -18.24 -6.36
C GLY A 156 -2.45 -17.87 -7.52
N GLU A 157 -2.92 -17.09 -8.49
CA GLU A 157 -2.10 -16.62 -9.62
C GLU A 157 -0.89 -15.78 -9.19
N ILE A 158 -1.06 -14.95 -8.15
CA ILE A 158 0.02 -14.12 -7.60
C ILE A 158 1.04 -15.02 -6.89
N TYR A 159 0.56 -15.93 -6.03
CA TYR A 159 1.41 -16.86 -5.29
C TYR A 159 2.25 -17.71 -6.24
N GLU A 160 1.62 -18.29 -7.28
CA GLU A 160 2.30 -19.09 -8.29
C GLU A 160 3.40 -18.30 -9.01
N ARG A 161 3.14 -17.04 -9.37
CA ARG A 161 4.16 -16.14 -9.97
C ARG A 161 5.33 -15.89 -9.03
N VAL A 162 5.07 -15.69 -7.73
CA VAL A 162 6.12 -15.47 -6.73
C VAL A 162 6.96 -16.73 -6.54
N GLU A 163 6.32 -17.88 -6.37
CA GLU A 163 7.04 -19.14 -6.13
C GLU A 163 7.86 -19.56 -7.37
N ARG A 164 7.35 -19.35 -8.59
CA ARG A 164 8.14 -19.56 -9.82
C ARG A 164 9.41 -18.72 -9.86
N LYS A 165 9.32 -17.43 -9.52
CA LYS A 165 10.50 -16.54 -9.48
C LYS A 165 11.51 -16.99 -8.42
N LYS A 166 11.03 -17.43 -7.26
CA LYS A 166 11.88 -17.96 -6.19
C LYS A 166 12.60 -19.25 -6.64
N GLN A 167 11.89 -20.17 -7.27
CA GLN A 167 12.47 -21.41 -7.83
C GLN A 167 13.54 -21.11 -8.87
N ILE A 168 13.26 -20.20 -9.81
CA ILE A 168 14.25 -19.75 -10.81
C ILE A 168 15.50 -19.18 -10.13
N GLY A 169 15.34 -18.35 -9.10
CA GLY A 169 16.47 -17.80 -8.35
C GLY A 169 17.32 -18.87 -7.66
N ILE A 170 16.68 -19.88 -7.05
CA ILE A 170 17.38 -21.01 -6.44
C ILE A 170 18.19 -21.80 -7.49
N ILE A 171 17.57 -22.11 -8.63
CA ILE A 171 18.22 -22.85 -9.72
C ILE A 171 19.45 -22.10 -10.26
N GLU A 172 19.34 -20.79 -10.48
CA GLU A 172 20.46 -19.99 -11.01
C GLU A 172 21.63 -19.93 -10.02
N LEU A 173 21.34 -19.82 -8.72
CA LEU A 173 22.37 -19.87 -7.67
C LEU A 173 23.05 -21.24 -7.61
N GLU A 174 22.31 -22.33 -7.71
CA GLU A 174 22.90 -23.68 -7.76
C GLU A 174 23.74 -23.90 -9.00
N LYS A 175 23.32 -23.36 -10.15
CA LYS A 175 24.09 -23.39 -11.39
C LYS A 175 25.42 -22.65 -11.25
N GLN A 176 25.41 -21.46 -10.64
CA GLN A 176 26.63 -20.72 -10.34
C GLN A 176 27.53 -21.50 -9.36
N ARG A 177 26.95 -22.09 -8.30
CA ARG A 177 27.68 -22.94 -7.34
C ARG A 177 28.36 -24.11 -8.03
N MET A 178 27.64 -24.83 -8.91
CA MET A 178 28.16 -25.98 -9.64
C MET A 178 29.26 -25.58 -10.63
N LYS A 179 29.09 -24.45 -11.33
CA LYS A 179 30.11 -23.93 -12.25
C LYS A 179 31.42 -23.62 -11.54
N PHE A 180 31.36 -22.93 -10.40
CA PHE A 180 32.56 -22.63 -9.60
C PHE A 180 33.24 -23.91 -9.09
N MET A 181 32.46 -24.88 -8.62
CA MET A 181 32.99 -26.17 -8.15
C MET A 181 33.68 -26.94 -9.27
N GLN A 182 33.09 -26.95 -10.48
CA GLN A 182 33.66 -27.59 -11.65
C GLN A 182 34.96 -26.90 -12.12
N GLU A 183 35.01 -25.57 -12.11
CA GLU A 183 36.22 -24.80 -12.41
C GLU A 183 37.35 -25.13 -11.42
N LEU A 184 37.03 -25.21 -10.12
CA LEU A 184 37.97 -25.61 -9.09
C LEU A 184 38.49 -27.04 -9.29
N GLU A 185 37.61 -27.99 -9.62
CA GLU A 185 37.99 -29.38 -9.90
C GLU A 185 38.87 -29.50 -11.15
N CYS A 186 38.58 -28.72 -12.20
CA CYS A 186 39.40 -28.67 -13.40
C CYS A 186 40.82 -28.16 -13.09
N LEU A 187 40.92 -27.07 -12.32
CA LEU A 187 42.20 -26.54 -11.85
C LEU A 187 42.95 -27.55 -10.98
N ARG A 188 42.25 -28.22 -10.05
CA ARG A 188 42.82 -29.27 -9.20
C ARG A 188 43.39 -30.42 -10.03
N MET A 189 42.63 -30.93 -10.99
CA MET A 189 43.05 -32.02 -11.88
C MET A 189 44.26 -31.59 -12.72
N LYS A 190 44.25 -30.37 -13.26
CA LYS A 190 45.36 -29.82 -14.05
C LYS A 190 46.66 -29.82 -13.25
N MET A 191 46.65 -29.31 -12.02
CA MET A 191 47.85 -29.30 -11.17
C MET A 191 48.37 -30.70 -10.85
N LEU A 192 47.48 -31.67 -10.60
CA LEU A 192 47.87 -33.04 -10.32
C LEU A 192 48.52 -33.71 -11.54
N VAL A 193 47.90 -33.58 -12.72
CA VAL A 193 48.42 -34.16 -13.96
C VAL A 193 49.76 -33.50 -14.34
N GLU A 194 49.89 -32.18 -14.22
CA GLU A 194 51.14 -31.48 -14.47
C GLU A 194 52.26 -31.93 -13.54
N SER A 195 51.96 -32.11 -12.25
CA SER A 195 52.92 -32.63 -11.25
C SER A 195 53.34 -34.07 -11.57
N GLU A 196 52.41 -34.95 -11.92
CA GLU A 196 52.72 -36.33 -12.30
C GLU A 196 53.64 -36.39 -13.53
N ILE A 197 53.39 -35.56 -14.54
CA ILE A 197 54.25 -35.45 -15.72
C ILE A 197 55.65 -34.98 -15.32
N GLN A 198 55.77 -33.97 -14.44
CA GLN A 198 57.07 -33.50 -13.95
C GLN A 198 57.82 -34.59 -13.19
N ILE A 199 57.15 -35.33 -12.31
CA ILE A 199 57.73 -36.45 -11.56
C ILE A 199 58.20 -37.55 -12.51
N GLN A 200 57.41 -37.92 -13.53
CA GLN A 200 57.81 -38.91 -14.52
C GLN A 200 59.03 -38.45 -15.33
N LYS A 201 59.09 -37.17 -15.72
CA LYS A 201 60.27 -36.60 -16.39
C LYS A 201 61.52 -36.67 -15.51
N MET A 202 61.42 -36.29 -14.24
CA MET A 202 62.54 -36.38 -13.29
C MET A 202 62.98 -37.84 -13.08
N ARG A 203 62.05 -38.78 -12.94
CA ARG A 203 62.35 -40.22 -12.82
C ARG A 203 63.07 -40.76 -14.06
N ARG A 204 62.64 -40.39 -15.27
CA ARG A 204 63.30 -40.78 -16.52
C ARG A 204 64.71 -40.17 -16.65
N ALA A 205 64.87 -38.90 -16.27
CA ALA A 205 66.17 -38.24 -16.27
C ALA A 205 67.15 -38.88 -15.27
N ALA A 206 66.67 -39.23 -14.07
CA ALA A 206 67.45 -39.95 -13.07
C ALA A 206 67.86 -41.35 -13.57
N ALA A 207 66.94 -42.11 -14.16
CA ALA A 207 67.25 -43.43 -14.74
C ALA A 207 68.25 -43.35 -15.92
N ALA A 208 68.21 -42.28 -16.71
CA ALA A 208 69.18 -42.03 -17.78
C ALA A 208 70.58 -41.65 -17.25
N ALA A 209 70.64 -40.99 -16.10
CA ALA A 209 71.90 -40.67 -15.42
C ALA A 209 72.55 -41.92 -14.79
N ASP A 210 71.76 -42.79 -14.15
CA ASP A 210 72.24 -44.05 -13.55
C ASP A 210 72.66 -45.12 -14.58
N SER A 211 72.32 -44.94 -15.86
CA SER A 211 72.67 -45.84 -16.96
C SER A 211 73.83 -45.35 -17.84
N SER A 212 74.46 -44.21 -17.50
CA SER A 212 75.70 -43.76 -18.13
C SER A 212 76.91 -44.36 -17.37
N PRO A 213 77.82 -45.08 -18.06
CA PRO A 213 78.96 -45.78 -17.45
C PRO A 213 80.07 -44.86 -16.92
#